data_AF-A0AAE0ZRE8-F1
#
_entry.id   AF-A0AAE0ZRE8-F1
#
_cell.length_a   1.000
_cell.length_b   1.000
_cell.length_c   1.000
_cell.angle_alpha   90.00
_cell.angle_beta   90.00
_cell.angle_gamma   90.00
#
_symmetry.space_group_name_H-M   'P 1'
#
loop_
_entity.id
_entity.type
_entity.pdbx_description
1 polymer ?
#
loop_
_entity_poly.entity_id
_entity_poly.type
_entity_poly.pdbx_seq_one_letter_code
_entity_poly.pdbx_strand_id
1 'polypeptide(L)'
;MPFKVLLLPQDRLQNILVTTKLCLMLILILAHPPPTLLHVPGEFVAVMNGVDFRTRHNDYKFKMAANTKDFNKVQDVPFPDVPPAVKNKRTIQEQIDEMRLWFKAFKDQDHSVRDYRKYFKPNLCYLEGGWTLNSKTLDEPFQSDRHQLDASSWFDLQEKIRWTSYAGSKSNLENFAFLPTMMYNITEGIPQYAQWNYRILCHPLKQDVPTSYLKVQDDLSTRLRRKYRWDKIEGTRSARFKINEFGTERNTQYSFLDSLMAEIPGKDNYGANISDAAFGLQTFDISKSGNVPLNAGHYHRWYKVARAGAMGLQINHRGFRDESMWMALTTQKNIMPLTVKRCQGRSCTWETRRVTYALPLEMVYSTPLSNWNPYNLVFQQESIVSKNGRNGQANAAKAFNGFSSTKVRAILNQAVKRAVMQMSTYSYLYEEVPLGQPLPVDEDVTFHVRDIYRNPPGLHGHEFTITAAEHKAMLNGTDQQVTTSYNLGHNHQLTVYYNSRNQNYYIRKCDDQTVACWDGHGSLLTRVRV
;
A
#
# COMPACT_ATOMS: atom_id res chain seq x y z
N MET A 1 -6.94 38.75 -50.44
CA MET A 1 -6.15 37.60 -49.93
C MET A 1 -6.99 36.87 -48.90
N PRO A 2 -7.38 35.62 -49.15
CA PRO A 2 -8.35 34.91 -48.33
C PRO A 2 -7.68 34.20 -47.14
N PHE A 3 -8.34 34.29 -45.98
CA PHE A 3 -8.06 33.47 -44.82
C PHE A 3 -8.38 32.01 -45.16
N LYS A 4 -7.36 31.13 -45.10
CA LYS A 4 -7.53 29.69 -45.17
C LYS A 4 -8.19 29.20 -43.87
N VAL A 5 -9.45 28.83 -43.98
CA VAL A 5 -10.16 28.00 -43.00
C VAL A 5 -9.58 26.59 -43.08
N LEU A 6 -8.86 26.16 -42.04
CA LEU A 6 -8.51 24.76 -41.83
C LEU A 6 -9.65 24.12 -41.03
N LEU A 7 -10.53 23.43 -41.75
CA LEU A 7 -11.50 22.51 -41.17
C LEU A 7 -10.72 21.37 -40.50
N LEU A 8 -10.63 21.40 -39.17
CA LEU A 8 -10.22 20.24 -38.40
C LEU A 8 -11.44 19.32 -38.20
N PRO A 9 -11.27 17.99 -38.28
CA PRO A 9 -12.34 17.03 -38.08
C PRO A 9 -12.99 17.20 -36.70
N GLN A 10 -14.29 16.92 -36.65
CA GLN A 10 -15.23 17.11 -35.54
C GLN A 10 -15.01 16.15 -34.35
N ASP A 11 -13.76 15.79 -34.05
CA ASP A 11 -13.38 14.92 -32.95
C ASP A 11 -12.22 15.55 -32.18
N ARG A 12 -12.55 16.57 -31.38
CA ARG A 12 -11.91 16.97 -30.11
C ARG A 12 -12.19 18.45 -29.85
N LEU A 13 -13.16 18.73 -28.98
CA LEU A 13 -13.08 19.76 -27.94
C LEU A 13 -14.28 19.63 -26.99
N GLN A 14 -13.95 19.44 -25.71
CA GLN A 14 -14.73 19.82 -24.53
C GLN A 14 -15.92 18.92 -24.11
N ASN A 15 -15.63 18.05 -23.15
CA ASN A 15 -15.93 18.46 -21.77
C ASN A 15 -14.76 18.14 -20.84
N ILE A 16 -14.28 19.19 -20.19
CA ILE A 16 -13.30 19.16 -19.10
C ILE A 16 -14.04 18.63 -17.87
N LEU A 17 -13.87 17.34 -17.62
CA LEU A 17 -14.17 16.69 -16.35
C LEU A 17 -13.01 15.74 -16.14
N VAL A 18 -12.00 16.18 -15.38
CA VAL A 18 -10.95 15.29 -14.88
C VAL A 18 -11.61 14.39 -13.83
N THR A 19 -12.32 13.37 -14.30
CA THR A 19 -12.63 12.19 -13.51
C THR A 19 -11.42 11.27 -13.63
N THR A 20 -10.49 11.38 -12.70
CA THR A 20 -9.41 10.41 -12.56
C THR A 20 -10.02 9.06 -12.15
N LYS A 21 -10.41 8.26 -13.14
CA LYS A 21 -10.69 6.82 -12.98
C LYS A 21 -9.36 6.10 -12.81
N LEU A 22 -8.92 5.94 -11.57
CA LEU A 22 -7.64 5.33 -11.24
C LEU A 22 -7.83 4.43 -10.01
N CYS A 23 -7.84 3.12 -10.26
CA CYS A 23 -7.72 2.11 -9.24
C CYS A 23 -6.26 2.07 -8.78
N LEU A 24 -5.92 2.93 -7.82
CA LEU A 24 -4.57 3.08 -7.28
C LEU A 24 -4.53 2.45 -5.90
N MET A 25 -3.70 1.42 -5.76
CA MET A 25 -3.48 0.72 -4.51
C MET A 25 -2.24 1.27 -3.80
N LEU A 26 -2.36 1.59 -2.51
CA LEU A 26 -1.20 1.80 -1.63
C LEU A 26 -0.73 0.44 -1.08
N ILE A 27 0.57 0.27 -0.87
CA ILE A 27 1.10 -0.94 -0.22
C ILE A 27 1.67 -0.54 1.14
N LEU A 28 1.26 -1.24 2.19
CA LEU A 28 1.75 -1.05 3.54
C LEU A 28 2.18 -2.40 4.14
N ILE A 29 3.31 -2.42 4.85
CA ILE A 29 3.77 -3.58 5.62
C ILE A 29 3.61 -3.24 7.10
N LEU A 30 2.77 -4.00 7.81
CA LEU A 30 2.58 -3.85 9.25
C LEU A 30 3.57 -4.72 10.01
N ALA A 31 4.53 -4.05 10.66
CA ALA A 31 5.47 -4.70 11.57
C ALA A 31 4.92 -4.84 13.00
N HIS A 32 3.82 -4.19 13.36
CA HIS A 32 3.26 -4.20 14.72
C HIS A 32 1.73 -4.13 14.63
N PRO A 33 0.97 -4.62 15.62
CA PRO A 33 -0.48 -4.44 15.60
C PRO A 33 -0.71 -2.94 15.75
N PRO A 34 -1.26 -2.23 14.76
CA PRO A 34 -1.39 -0.79 14.84
C PRO A 34 -2.23 -0.46 16.08
N PRO A 35 -1.71 0.34 17.03
CA PRO A 35 -2.60 1.13 17.83
C PRO A 35 -3.18 2.16 16.86
N THR A 36 -4.36 1.85 16.32
CA THR A 36 -5.32 2.80 15.74
C THR A 36 -5.00 3.50 14.41
N LEU A 37 -3.85 3.34 13.75
CA LEU A 37 -3.55 4.12 12.53
C LEU A 37 -2.82 3.32 11.44
N LEU A 38 -3.54 2.96 10.38
CA LEU A 38 -2.95 2.64 9.07
C LEU A 38 -2.61 3.96 8.36
N HIS A 39 -1.50 4.01 7.61
CA HIS A 39 -1.12 5.20 6.85
C HIS A 39 -1.98 5.31 5.60
N VAL A 40 -3.18 5.86 5.77
CA VAL A 40 -4.31 5.76 4.82
C VAL A 40 -4.48 7.06 4.02
N PRO A 41 -5.07 7.02 2.80
CA PRO A 41 -5.58 8.23 2.12
C PRO A 41 -6.49 9.03 3.06
N GLY A 42 -6.02 10.21 3.50
CA GLY A 42 -6.72 11.09 4.44
C GLY A 42 -8.12 11.49 3.97
N GLU A 43 -8.29 12.69 3.43
CA GLU A 43 -9.53 13.10 2.76
C GLU A 43 -9.39 12.87 1.25
N PHE A 44 -10.40 12.25 0.61
CA PHE A 44 -10.42 12.09 -0.84
C PHE A 44 -11.83 12.23 -1.42
N VAL A 45 -11.87 12.48 -2.73
CA VAL A 45 -13.10 12.49 -3.54
C VAL A 45 -13.14 11.21 -4.35
N ALA A 46 -14.30 10.57 -4.39
CA ALA A 46 -14.51 9.35 -5.15
C ALA A 46 -15.79 9.43 -5.97
N VAL A 47 -15.76 8.81 -7.15
CA VAL A 47 -16.95 8.56 -7.96
C VAL A 47 -17.20 7.07 -7.98
N MET A 48 -18.34 6.63 -7.43
CA MET A 48 -18.70 5.23 -7.33
C MET A 48 -20.08 5.02 -7.96
N ASN A 49 -20.13 4.24 -9.04
CA ASN A 49 -21.34 4.03 -9.85
C ASN A 49 -22.03 5.35 -10.28
N GLY A 50 -21.23 6.38 -10.61
CA GLY A 50 -21.73 7.70 -10.99
C GLY A 50 -22.10 8.63 -9.82
N VAL A 51 -21.95 8.19 -8.57
CA VAL A 51 -22.15 9.02 -7.38
C VAL A 51 -20.82 9.66 -6.97
N ASP A 52 -20.74 10.99 -7.06
CA ASP A 52 -19.62 11.78 -6.55
C ASP A 52 -19.83 12.09 -5.07
N PHE A 53 -18.85 11.75 -4.24
CA PHE A 53 -18.85 12.06 -2.82
C PHE A 53 -17.45 12.38 -2.31
N ARG A 54 -17.38 13.19 -1.26
CA ARG A 54 -16.13 13.54 -0.57
C ARG A 54 -16.12 12.88 0.80
N THR A 55 -15.06 12.16 1.12
CA THR A 55 -14.90 11.59 2.45
C THR A 55 -14.56 12.69 3.46
N ARG A 56 -14.62 12.38 4.75
CA ARG A 56 -13.86 13.12 5.75
C ARG A 56 -12.43 12.56 5.80
N HIS A 57 -11.57 13.04 6.70
CA HIS A 57 -10.33 12.32 6.96
C HIS A 57 -10.64 10.90 7.45
N ASN A 58 -10.04 9.90 6.80
CA ASN A 58 -10.28 8.49 7.07
C ASN A 58 -9.14 7.89 7.93
N ASP A 59 -9.24 8.01 9.25
CA ASP A 59 -8.41 7.22 10.18
C ASP A 59 -9.11 5.89 10.48
N TYR A 60 -9.26 5.01 9.48
CA TYR A 60 -9.99 3.75 9.69
C TYR A 60 -9.16 2.72 10.46
N LYS A 61 -9.88 1.90 11.25
CA LYS A 61 -9.31 0.78 11.98
C LYS A 61 -9.13 -0.44 11.08
N PHE A 62 -8.14 -1.27 11.39
CA PHE A 62 -7.89 -2.53 10.71
C PHE A 62 -8.96 -3.59 11.07
N LYS A 63 -10.16 -3.43 10.52
CA LYS A 63 -11.36 -4.22 10.79
C LYS A 63 -11.83 -4.92 9.51
N MET A 64 -12.44 -6.08 9.68
CA MET A 64 -13.13 -6.83 8.63
C MET A 64 -14.61 -6.95 8.91
N ALA A 65 -15.39 -7.31 7.89
CA ALA A 65 -16.79 -7.68 8.05
C ALA A 65 -16.93 -8.84 9.06
N ALA A 66 -17.98 -8.82 9.89
CA ALA A 66 -18.17 -9.87 10.88
C ALA A 66 -18.69 -11.18 10.26
N ASN A 67 -18.47 -12.31 10.93
CA ASN A 67 -19.02 -13.62 10.56
C ASN A 67 -20.53 -13.74 10.90
N THR A 68 -21.34 -12.76 10.51
CA THR A 68 -22.79 -12.69 10.77
C THR A 68 -23.51 -12.08 9.57
N LYS A 69 -24.85 -12.04 9.55
CA LYS A 69 -25.62 -11.28 8.56
C LYS A 69 -25.97 -9.86 9.02
N ASP A 70 -25.42 -9.41 10.14
CA ASP A 70 -25.88 -8.17 10.76
C ASP A 70 -25.37 -6.92 10.04
N PHE A 71 -26.25 -5.93 9.87
CA PHE A 71 -25.92 -4.68 9.18
C PHE A 71 -24.74 -3.97 9.84
N ASN A 72 -23.74 -3.60 9.04
CA ASN A 72 -22.53 -2.88 9.47
C ASN A 72 -21.74 -3.53 10.62
N LYS A 73 -21.98 -4.81 10.94
CA LYS A 73 -21.22 -5.50 11.98
C LYS A 73 -19.80 -5.79 11.50
N VAL A 74 -18.82 -5.46 12.35
CA VAL A 74 -17.39 -5.60 12.07
C VAL A 74 -16.68 -6.34 13.20
N GLN A 75 -15.51 -6.89 12.90
CA GLN A 75 -14.60 -7.53 13.84
C GLN A 75 -13.14 -7.15 13.51
N ASP A 76 -12.21 -7.37 14.43
CA ASP A 76 -10.77 -7.18 14.15
C ASP A 76 -10.27 -8.17 13.10
N VAL A 77 -9.38 -7.70 12.23
CA VAL A 77 -8.61 -8.59 11.36
C VAL A 77 -7.64 -9.37 12.24
N PRO A 78 -7.62 -10.72 12.17
CA PRO A 78 -6.69 -11.51 12.96
C PRO A 78 -5.25 -11.27 12.49
N PHE A 79 -4.35 -10.94 13.42
CA PHE A 79 -2.92 -10.90 13.13
C PHE A 79 -2.35 -12.31 13.00
N PRO A 80 -1.38 -12.53 12.08
CA PRO A 80 -0.79 -13.84 11.87
C PRO A 80 0.03 -14.29 13.08
N ASP A 81 0.10 -15.59 13.30
CA ASP A 81 0.94 -16.18 14.33
C ASP A 81 2.44 -16.01 14.02
N VAL A 82 3.26 -16.11 15.07
CA VAL A 82 4.71 -16.19 14.93
C VAL A 82 5.11 -17.61 14.51
N PRO A 83 5.95 -17.79 13.47
CA PRO A 83 6.45 -19.10 13.06
C PRO A 83 7.03 -19.88 14.25
N PRO A 84 6.70 -21.18 14.42
CA PRO A 84 7.29 -22.01 15.47
C PRO A 84 8.82 -22.08 15.37
N ALA A 85 9.37 -22.02 14.15
CA ALA A 85 10.81 -21.96 13.91
C ALA A 85 11.49 -20.77 14.61
N VAL A 86 10.78 -19.64 14.75
CA VAL A 86 11.25 -18.49 15.52
C VAL A 86 11.03 -18.73 17.01
N LYS A 87 9.81 -19.08 17.45
CA LYS A 87 9.48 -19.25 18.88
C LYS A 87 10.32 -20.31 19.59
N ASN A 88 10.77 -21.34 18.88
CA ASN A 88 11.50 -22.46 19.44
C ASN A 88 13.02 -22.22 19.60
N LYS A 89 13.54 -21.05 19.18
CA LYS A 89 14.94 -20.71 19.41
C LYS A 89 15.20 -20.41 20.88
N ARG A 90 16.40 -20.75 21.35
CA ARG A 90 16.75 -20.71 22.78
C ARG A 90 17.03 -19.29 23.24
N THR A 91 17.68 -18.49 22.40
CA THR A 91 18.03 -17.10 22.72
C THR A 91 17.22 -16.12 21.90
N ILE A 92 16.99 -14.92 22.44
CA ILE A 92 16.29 -13.85 21.73
C ILE A 92 17.04 -13.43 20.46
N GLN A 93 18.39 -13.48 20.50
CA GLN A 93 19.21 -13.19 19.34
C GLN A 93 18.96 -14.21 18.21
N GLU A 94 18.93 -15.50 18.53
CA GLU A 94 18.55 -16.54 17.56
C GLU A 94 17.12 -16.35 17.02
N GLN A 95 16.17 -15.89 17.85
CA GLN A 95 14.83 -15.55 17.40
C GLN A 95 14.84 -14.38 16.40
N ILE A 96 15.61 -13.33 16.69
CA ILE A 96 15.79 -12.17 15.80
C ILE A 96 16.38 -12.64 14.46
N ASP A 97 17.45 -13.43 14.50
CA ASP A 97 18.15 -13.88 13.29
C ASP A 97 17.28 -14.80 12.44
N GLU A 98 16.51 -15.70 13.08
CA GLU A 98 15.52 -16.50 12.37
C GLU A 98 14.43 -15.63 11.76
N MET A 99 13.87 -14.65 12.49
CA MET A 99 12.85 -13.74 11.99
C MET A 99 13.34 -12.96 10.76
N ARG A 100 14.60 -12.49 10.76
CA ARG A 100 15.20 -11.83 9.59
C ARG A 100 15.18 -12.72 8.35
N LEU A 101 15.43 -14.01 8.50
CA LEU A 101 15.38 -14.96 7.37
C LEU A 101 13.95 -15.15 6.85
N TRP A 102 12.92 -15.03 7.69
CA TRP A 102 11.52 -15.01 7.25
C TRP A 102 11.17 -13.73 6.47
N PHE A 103 11.68 -12.57 6.89
CA PHE A 103 11.53 -11.32 6.15
C PHE A 103 12.30 -11.33 4.83
N LYS A 104 13.50 -11.93 4.82
CA LYS A 104 14.28 -12.15 3.59
C LYS A 104 13.52 -13.04 2.61
N ALA A 105 12.97 -14.16 3.08
CA ALA A 105 12.12 -15.04 2.28
C ALA A 105 10.92 -14.29 1.65
N PHE A 106 10.25 -13.43 2.43
CA PHE A 106 9.18 -12.57 1.90
C PHE A 106 9.70 -11.56 0.87
N LYS A 107 10.81 -10.87 1.15
CA LYS A 107 11.41 -9.89 0.24
C LYS A 107 11.78 -10.53 -1.10
N ASP A 108 12.46 -11.67 -1.04
CA ASP A 108 12.97 -12.40 -2.20
C ASP A 108 11.86 -13.24 -2.88
N GLN A 109 10.67 -13.28 -2.29
CA GLN A 109 9.53 -14.10 -2.70
C GLN A 109 9.84 -15.61 -2.74
N ASP A 110 10.91 -16.05 -2.07
CA ASP A 110 11.35 -17.44 -1.97
C ASP A 110 10.70 -18.13 -0.77
N HIS A 111 9.86 -19.13 -1.05
CA HIS A 111 9.14 -19.93 -0.06
C HIS A 111 9.63 -21.38 0.01
N SER A 112 10.78 -21.70 -0.58
CA SER A 112 11.34 -23.06 -0.62
C SER A 112 11.77 -23.55 0.77
N VAL A 113 12.45 -22.70 1.54
CA VAL A 113 12.96 -23.01 2.89
C VAL A 113 12.03 -22.48 3.98
N ARG A 114 11.52 -21.26 3.81
CA ARG A 114 10.63 -20.56 4.76
C ARG A 114 9.37 -20.14 4.05
N ASP A 115 8.33 -20.96 4.14
CA ASP A 115 7.04 -20.66 3.52
C ASP A 115 6.31 -19.51 4.23
N TYR A 116 6.71 -18.28 3.89
CA TYR A 116 6.24 -17.04 4.51
C TYR A 116 4.73 -16.83 4.32
N ARG A 117 4.13 -17.41 3.28
CA ARG A 117 2.70 -17.22 2.90
C ARG A 117 1.72 -17.60 4.01
N LYS A 118 2.18 -18.42 4.97
CA LYS A 118 1.40 -18.81 6.16
C LYS A 118 1.33 -17.70 7.21
N TYR A 119 2.36 -16.85 7.29
CA TYR A 119 2.53 -15.89 8.38
C TYR A 119 2.63 -14.43 7.91
N PHE A 120 2.83 -14.19 6.62
CA PHE A 120 2.77 -12.89 5.97
C PHE A 120 1.48 -12.88 5.16
N LYS A 121 0.42 -12.29 5.73
CA LYS A 121 -0.91 -12.31 5.10
C LYS A 121 -1.18 -10.99 4.40
N PRO A 122 -1.46 -11.00 3.08
CA PRO A 122 -1.95 -9.82 2.39
C PRO A 122 -3.41 -9.56 2.79
N ASN A 123 -3.71 -8.31 3.14
CA ASN A 123 -5.05 -7.87 3.48
C ASN A 123 -5.46 -6.79 2.49
N LEU A 124 -6.58 -6.99 1.80
CA LEU A 124 -7.11 -6.03 0.85
C LEU A 124 -8.09 -5.09 1.55
N CYS A 125 -7.72 -3.82 1.67
CA CYS A 125 -8.61 -2.78 2.16
C CYS A 125 -9.39 -2.14 1.01
N TYR A 126 -10.66 -1.89 1.25
CA TYR A 126 -11.62 -1.48 0.23
C TYR A 126 -12.60 -0.45 0.78
N LEU A 127 -12.99 0.48 -0.08
CA LEU A 127 -14.07 1.44 0.15
C LEU A 127 -15.37 0.80 -0.30
N GLU A 128 -16.31 0.63 0.61
CA GLU A 128 -17.66 0.16 0.32
C GLU A 128 -18.65 1.32 0.40
N GLY A 129 -19.41 1.56 -0.67
CA GLY A 129 -20.45 2.59 -0.73
C GLY A 129 -21.83 2.03 -1.08
N GLY A 130 -22.87 2.71 -0.62
CA GLY A 130 -24.26 2.38 -0.97
C GLY A 130 -25.27 3.40 -0.47
N TRP A 131 -26.44 3.37 -1.09
CA TRP A 131 -27.59 4.18 -0.68
C TRP A 131 -28.27 3.56 0.54
N THR A 132 -28.43 4.30 1.63
CA THR A 132 -29.05 3.84 2.88
C THR A 132 -30.33 4.61 3.20
N LEU A 133 -31.26 3.97 3.92
CA LEU A 133 -32.57 4.53 4.28
C LEU A 133 -32.63 5.21 5.65
N ASN A 134 -31.64 5.01 6.53
CA ASN A 134 -31.59 5.67 7.85
C ASN A 134 -31.08 7.12 7.71
N SER A 135 -31.89 7.99 7.10
CA SER A 135 -31.53 9.39 6.80
C SER A 135 -31.86 10.38 7.92
N LYS A 136 -32.57 9.95 8.97
CA LYS A 136 -33.00 10.83 10.08
C LYS A 136 -31.95 11.01 11.17
N THR A 137 -31.02 10.07 11.32
CA THR A 137 -29.92 10.10 12.30
C THR A 137 -28.59 9.98 11.59
N LEU A 138 -27.58 10.73 12.04
CA LEU A 138 -26.23 10.65 11.51
C LEU A 138 -25.48 9.49 12.19
N ASP A 139 -25.89 8.25 11.89
CA ASP A 139 -25.19 7.07 12.39
C ASP A 139 -23.95 6.82 11.53
N GLU A 140 -22.77 7.11 12.08
CA GLU A 140 -21.52 6.87 11.38
C GLU A 140 -21.36 5.39 11.02
N PRO A 141 -21.23 5.05 9.73
CA PRO A 141 -21.18 3.66 9.28
C PRO A 141 -19.86 2.94 9.65
N PHE A 142 -18.84 3.68 10.08
CA PHE A 142 -17.59 3.14 10.61
C PHE A 142 -16.88 4.14 11.54
N GLN A 143 -16.16 3.62 12.53
CA GLN A 143 -15.39 4.44 13.47
C GLN A 143 -14.10 4.97 12.85
N SER A 144 -13.78 6.22 13.18
CA SER A 144 -12.51 6.87 12.91
C SER A 144 -11.98 7.51 14.18
N ASP A 145 -10.68 7.37 14.43
CA ASP A 145 -10.13 7.60 15.77
C ASP A 145 -9.92 9.09 16.13
N ARG A 146 -9.71 9.98 15.14
CA ARG A 146 -9.51 11.42 15.39
C ARG A 146 -10.55 12.34 14.75
N HIS A 147 -11.43 11.75 13.93
CA HIS A 147 -12.38 12.49 13.11
C HIS A 147 -13.74 11.85 13.23
N GLN A 148 -14.72 12.65 13.60
CA GLN A 148 -16.15 12.32 13.62
C GLN A 148 -16.85 13.31 12.68
N LEU A 149 -17.98 12.92 12.11
CA LEU A 149 -18.84 13.84 11.40
C LEU A 149 -19.31 14.91 12.38
N ASP A 150 -18.83 16.13 12.20
CA ASP A 150 -19.25 17.27 12.99
C ASP A 150 -20.59 17.79 12.46
N ALA A 151 -21.66 17.04 12.72
CA ALA A 151 -23.03 17.44 12.43
C ALA A 151 -24.03 16.72 13.33
N SER A 152 -25.06 17.46 13.75
CA SER A 152 -26.16 16.95 14.57
C SER A 152 -27.22 16.20 13.76
N SER A 153 -27.32 16.52 12.47
CA SER A 153 -28.26 15.91 11.53
C SER A 153 -27.68 15.95 10.13
N TRP A 154 -28.32 15.22 9.20
CA TRP A 154 -27.93 15.27 7.80
C TRP A 154 -28.05 16.67 7.19
N PHE A 155 -29.09 17.43 7.54
CA PHE A 155 -29.30 18.79 7.05
C PHE A 155 -28.18 19.74 7.50
N ASP A 156 -27.78 19.63 8.78
CA ASP A 156 -26.66 20.38 9.34
C ASP A 156 -25.34 20.06 8.61
N LEU A 157 -25.08 18.77 8.34
CA LEU A 157 -23.92 18.36 7.54
C LEU A 157 -23.98 19.01 6.14
N GLN A 158 -25.14 18.95 5.47
CA GLN A 158 -25.33 19.53 4.14
C GLN A 158 -25.10 21.05 4.14
N GLU A 159 -25.59 21.78 5.14
CA GLU A 159 -25.39 23.23 5.27
C GLU A 159 -23.91 23.57 5.45
N LYS A 160 -23.20 22.86 6.35
CA LYS A 160 -21.76 23.04 6.55
C LYS A 160 -20.95 22.76 5.28
N ILE A 161 -21.32 21.73 4.52
CA ILE A 161 -20.66 21.43 3.24
C ILE A 161 -20.99 22.50 2.20
N ARG A 162 -22.25 22.92 2.08
CA ARG A 162 -22.65 23.97 1.13
C ARG A 162 -21.88 25.25 1.41
N TRP A 163 -21.78 25.66 2.67
CA TRP A 163 -21.00 26.82 3.09
C TRP A 163 -19.52 26.71 2.71
N THR A 164 -18.87 25.60 3.06
CA THR A 164 -17.45 25.40 2.78
C THR A 164 -17.15 25.28 1.28
N SER A 165 -17.96 24.52 0.55
CA SER A 165 -17.84 24.39 -0.91
C SER A 165 -18.11 25.70 -1.65
N TYR A 166 -19.06 26.52 -1.19
CA TYR A 166 -19.34 27.83 -1.81
C TYR A 166 -18.17 28.80 -1.66
N ALA A 167 -17.49 28.76 -0.51
CA ALA A 167 -16.32 29.61 -0.23
C ALA A 167 -14.98 29.00 -0.70
N GLY A 168 -14.98 27.76 -1.20
CA GLY A 168 -13.75 27.00 -1.46
C GLY A 168 -12.89 26.77 -0.20
N SER A 169 -13.49 26.86 0.98
CA SER A 169 -12.80 26.71 2.27
C SER A 169 -12.86 25.27 2.76
N LYS A 170 -11.93 24.91 3.64
CA LYS A 170 -11.83 23.58 4.25
C LYS A 170 -11.91 23.70 5.77
N SER A 171 -12.56 22.73 6.41
CA SER A 171 -12.50 22.58 7.86
C SER A 171 -11.10 22.11 8.27
N ASN A 172 -10.44 22.84 9.16
CA ASN A 172 -9.12 22.46 9.70
C ASN A 172 -9.16 21.13 10.46
N LEU A 173 -10.33 20.76 11.00
CA LEU A 173 -10.55 19.47 11.65
C LEU A 173 -10.94 18.37 10.66
N GLU A 174 -11.10 18.68 9.37
CA GLU A 174 -11.35 17.71 8.28
C GLU A 174 -12.55 16.78 8.51
N ASN A 175 -13.57 17.27 9.23
CA ASN A 175 -14.71 16.49 9.70
C ASN A 175 -15.94 16.51 8.76
N PHE A 176 -15.88 17.24 7.63
CA PHE A 176 -17.04 17.42 6.74
C PHE A 176 -16.96 16.51 5.50
N ALA A 177 -17.72 15.42 5.52
CA ALA A 177 -17.87 14.51 4.37
C ALA A 177 -19.05 14.94 3.49
N PHE A 178 -18.85 15.16 2.18
CA PHE A 178 -19.94 15.38 1.24
C PHE A 178 -20.63 14.06 0.89
N LEU A 179 -21.83 13.86 1.41
CA LEU A 179 -22.64 12.66 1.24
C LEU A 179 -23.96 13.00 0.52
N PRO A 180 -24.06 12.72 -0.80
CA PRO A 180 -25.26 13.02 -1.57
C PRO A 180 -26.53 12.35 -1.04
N THR A 181 -27.67 12.96 -1.35
CA THR A 181 -29.00 12.34 -1.21
C THR A 181 -29.70 12.25 -2.55
N MET A 182 -30.60 11.29 -2.65
CA MET A 182 -31.51 11.16 -3.79
C MET A 182 -32.93 10.87 -3.33
N MET A 183 -33.90 11.39 -4.06
CA MET A 183 -35.28 10.92 -3.97
C MET A 183 -35.40 9.66 -4.82
N TYR A 184 -35.83 8.54 -4.23
CA TYR A 184 -35.89 7.25 -4.93
C TYR A 184 -37.30 6.74 -5.18
N ASN A 185 -38.29 7.23 -4.44
CA ASN A 185 -39.69 6.84 -4.59
C ASN A 185 -40.62 7.93 -4.07
N ILE A 186 -41.90 7.89 -4.46
CA ILE A 186 -42.96 8.74 -3.92
C ILE A 186 -44.07 7.80 -3.45
N THR A 187 -44.33 7.78 -2.15
CA THR A 187 -45.40 6.95 -1.56
C THR A 187 -46.45 7.88 -0.99
N GLU A 188 -47.69 7.77 -1.49
CA GLU A 188 -48.82 8.60 -1.03
C GLU A 188 -48.55 10.12 -1.11
N GLY A 189 -47.85 10.55 -2.17
CA GLY A 189 -47.46 11.96 -2.36
C GLY A 189 -46.28 12.41 -1.48
N ILE A 190 -45.76 11.55 -0.61
CA ILE A 190 -44.59 11.84 0.24
C ILE A 190 -43.32 11.32 -0.45
N PRO A 191 -42.34 12.19 -0.74
CA PRO A 191 -41.07 11.78 -1.32
C PRO A 191 -40.25 10.97 -0.30
N GLN A 192 -39.72 9.85 -0.76
CA GLN A 192 -38.81 8.99 0.00
C GLN A 192 -37.38 9.26 -0.45
N TYR A 193 -36.50 9.51 0.53
CA TYR A 193 -35.10 9.83 0.30
C TYR A 193 -34.17 8.71 0.75
N ALA A 194 -33.05 8.58 0.05
CA ALA A 194 -31.92 7.76 0.46
C ALA A 194 -30.67 8.63 0.50
N GLN A 195 -29.74 8.28 1.38
CA GLN A 195 -28.46 8.95 1.55
C GLN A 195 -27.32 8.03 1.13
N TRP A 196 -26.33 8.57 0.42
CA TRP A 196 -25.12 7.85 0.13
C TRP A 196 -24.26 7.74 1.39
N ASN A 197 -23.88 6.53 1.76
CA ASN A 197 -22.98 6.28 2.88
C ASN A 197 -21.85 5.35 2.43
N TYR A 198 -20.69 5.47 3.09
CA TYR A 198 -19.51 4.67 2.81
C TYR A 198 -18.88 4.12 4.08
N ARG A 199 -18.18 2.99 3.97
CA ARG A 199 -17.25 2.50 5.00
C ARG A 199 -15.98 1.98 4.39
N ILE A 200 -14.88 2.01 5.14
CA ILE A 200 -13.63 1.37 4.74
C ILE A 200 -13.36 0.18 5.66
N LEU A 201 -13.10 -0.97 5.06
CA LEU A 201 -12.79 -2.23 5.74
C LEU A 201 -11.62 -2.91 5.05
N CYS A 202 -11.06 -3.92 5.71
CA CYS A 202 -10.02 -4.79 5.17
C CYS A 202 -10.46 -6.24 5.19
N HIS A 203 -9.96 -7.02 4.24
CA HIS A 203 -10.24 -8.44 4.10
C HIS A 203 -8.93 -9.23 4.05
N PRO A 204 -8.69 -10.17 4.99
CA PRO A 204 -7.53 -11.07 4.91
C PRO A 204 -7.74 -12.05 3.75
N LEU A 205 -6.89 -11.96 2.73
CA LEU A 205 -7.00 -12.77 1.52
C LEU A 205 -6.62 -14.23 1.81
N LYS A 206 -7.32 -15.17 1.18
CA LYS A 206 -7.02 -16.61 1.30
C LYS A 206 -5.74 -16.98 0.55
N GLN A 207 -5.52 -16.34 -0.59
CA GLN A 207 -4.36 -16.56 -1.45
C GLN A 207 -3.28 -15.49 -1.23
N ASP A 208 -2.04 -15.88 -1.52
CA ASP A 208 -0.91 -14.96 -1.51
C ASP A 208 -0.94 -14.05 -2.74
N VAL A 209 -0.30 -12.89 -2.63
CA VAL A 209 -0.19 -11.91 -3.72
C VAL A 209 1.27 -11.71 -4.06
N PRO A 210 1.76 -12.25 -5.19
CA PRO A 210 3.14 -12.06 -5.61
C PRO A 210 3.46 -10.57 -5.74
N THR A 211 4.57 -10.12 -5.16
CA THR A 211 5.00 -8.71 -5.30
C THR A 211 5.29 -8.34 -6.75
N SER A 212 5.62 -9.32 -7.59
CA SER A 212 5.78 -9.14 -9.04
C SER A 212 4.50 -8.68 -9.75
N TYR A 213 3.32 -8.92 -9.17
CA TYR A 213 2.03 -8.47 -9.73
C TYR A 213 1.75 -7.00 -9.41
N LEU A 214 2.47 -6.41 -8.46
CA LEU A 214 2.29 -5.02 -8.06
C LEU A 214 3.08 -4.14 -9.01
N LYS A 215 2.39 -3.58 -10.00
CA LYS A 215 2.99 -2.70 -11.01
C LYS A 215 2.75 -1.25 -10.63
N VAL A 216 3.82 -0.46 -10.62
CA VAL A 216 3.73 0.98 -10.43
C VAL A 216 2.82 1.57 -11.50
N GLN A 217 1.86 2.40 -11.08
CA GLN A 217 0.97 3.13 -11.95
C GLN A 217 1.43 4.59 -12.00
N ASP A 218 1.40 5.16 -13.21
CA ASP A 218 1.86 6.54 -13.41
C ASP A 218 0.87 7.55 -12.82
N ASP A 219 1.34 8.24 -11.78
CA ASP A 219 0.68 9.39 -11.19
C ASP A 219 1.41 10.66 -11.61
N LEU A 220 0.93 11.24 -12.71
CA LEU A 220 1.47 12.46 -13.29
C LEU A 220 1.44 13.64 -12.30
N SER A 221 0.42 13.70 -11.44
CA SER A 221 0.27 14.79 -10.46
C SER A 221 1.41 14.79 -9.44
N THR A 222 1.77 13.59 -8.95
CA THR A 222 2.90 13.38 -8.06
C THR A 222 4.22 13.69 -8.77
N ARG A 223 4.40 13.15 -9.98
CA ARG A 223 5.65 13.31 -10.73
C ARG A 223 5.94 14.74 -11.13
N LEU A 224 4.96 15.46 -11.67
CA LEU A 224 5.15 16.85 -12.08
C LEU A 224 5.46 17.75 -10.89
N ARG A 225 4.70 17.60 -9.79
CA ARG A 225 4.91 18.41 -8.58
C ARG A 225 6.28 18.17 -7.95
N ARG A 226 6.70 16.91 -7.85
CA ARG A 226 7.96 16.52 -7.18
C ARG A 226 9.16 16.44 -8.12
N LYS A 227 8.94 16.63 -9.43
CA LYS A 227 9.94 16.44 -10.50
C LYS A 227 10.60 15.05 -10.47
N TYR A 228 9.84 14.02 -10.11
CA TYR A 228 10.33 12.66 -10.10
C TYR A 228 10.39 12.06 -11.50
N ARG A 229 11.50 11.38 -11.79
CA ARG A 229 11.61 10.48 -12.94
C ARG A 229 10.80 9.21 -12.68
N TRP A 230 10.35 8.57 -13.76
CA TRP A 230 9.59 7.32 -13.70
C TRP A 230 10.31 6.23 -12.89
N ASP A 231 11.60 6.04 -13.16
CA ASP A 231 12.46 5.04 -12.50
C ASP A 231 12.67 5.28 -11.00
N LYS A 232 12.34 6.47 -10.49
CA LYS A 232 12.50 6.81 -9.08
C LYS A 232 11.21 6.73 -8.29
N ILE A 233 10.04 6.64 -8.92
CA ILE A 233 8.77 6.74 -8.20
C ILE A 233 8.52 5.52 -7.30
N GLU A 234 8.93 4.32 -7.74
CA GLU A 234 8.69 3.04 -7.07
C GLU A 234 9.19 3.03 -5.61
N GLY A 235 10.38 3.57 -5.37
CA GLY A 235 10.98 3.66 -4.03
C GLY A 235 10.43 4.79 -3.15
N THR A 236 9.41 5.53 -3.60
CA THR A 236 8.87 6.68 -2.85
C THR A 236 7.56 6.35 -2.14
N ARG A 237 7.27 7.06 -1.06
CA ARG A 237 5.94 7.02 -0.39
C ARG A 237 4.78 7.51 -1.26
N SER A 238 5.09 8.14 -2.40
CA SER A 238 4.08 8.62 -3.34
C SER A 238 3.80 7.60 -4.45
N ALA A 239 4.50 6.46 -4.46
CA ALA A 239 4.23 5.36 -5.36
C ALA A 239 2.79 4.89 -5.20
N ARG A 240 2.19 4.49 -6.32
CA ARG A 240 0.89 3.87 -6.38
C ARG A 240 1.01 2.65 -7.27
N PHE A 241 0.29 1.60 -6.90
CA PHE A 241 0.40 0.30 -7.55
C PHE A 241 -0.94 -0.13 -8.10
N LYS A 242 -0.91 -0.88 -9.18
CA LYS A 242 -2.04 -1.67 -9.68
C LYS A 242 -1.64 -3.14 -9.65
N ILE A 243 -2.63 -4.01 -9.51
CA ILE A 243 -2.43 -5.44 -9.64
C ILE A 243 -2.52 -5.78 -11.14
N ASN A 244 -1.43 -6.33 -11.68
CA ASN A 244 -1.35 -6.85 -13.04
C ASN A 244 -0.47 -8.11 -13.06
N GLU A 245 -1.14 -9.27 -13.14
CA GLU A 245 -0.54 -10.60 -13.14
C GLU A 245 0.29 -10.91 -14.41
N PHE A 246 0.06 -10.17 -15.50
CA PHE A 246 0.74 -10.39 -16.78
C PHE A 246 1.96 -9.47 -16.97
N GLY A 247 2.14 -8.49 -16.08
CA GLY A 247 3.17 -7.45 -16.17
C GLY A 247 3.00 -6.45 -17.32
N THR A 248 2.05 -6.68 -18.22
CA THR A 248 1.70 -5.84 -19.37
C THR A 248 0.19 -5.69 -19.42
N GLU A 249 -0.30 -4.58 -19.97
CA GLU A 249 -1.74 -4.41 -20.18
C GLU A 249 -2.28 -5.46 -21.16
N ARG A 250 -3.34 -6.17 -20.74
CA ARG A 250 -4.02 -7.18 -21.55
C ARG A 250 -5.52 -7.02 -21.39
N ASN A 251 -6.25 -7.18 -22.50
CA ASN A 251 -7.69 -7.25 -22.48
C ASN A 251 -8.12 -8.63 -21.94
N THR A 252 -8.33 -8.72 -20.64
CA THR A 252 -8.77 -9.95 -19.97
C THR A 252 -10.18 -9.76 -19.39
N GLN A 253 -10.99 -10.80 -19.51
CA GLN A 253 -12.37 -10.78 -19.00
C GLN A 253 -12.46 -11.07 -17.50
N TYR A 254 -11.42 -11.58 -16.87
CA TYR A 254 -11.39 -11.87 -15.45
C TYR A 254 -9.93 -11.87 -15.02
N SER A 255 -9.57 -10.95 -14.14
CA SER A 255 -8.18 -10.78 -13.70
C SER A 255 -7.95 -11.34 -12.29
N PHE A 256 -6.69 -11.39 -11.87
CA PHE A 256 -6.34 -11.78 -10.51
C PHE A 256 -7.04 -10.88 -9.47
N LEU A 257 -7.15 -9.58 -9.71
CA LEU A 257 -7.90 -8.66 -8.83
C LEU A 257 -9.38 -9.03 -8.71
N ASP A 258 -10.01 -9.54 -9.77
CA ASP A 258 -11.39 -10.04 -9.70
C ASP A 258 -11.53 -11.21 -8.73
N SER A 259 -10.55 -12.11 -8.71
CA SER A 259 -10.53 -13.24 -7.78
C SER A 259 -10.40 -12.77 -6.33
N LEU A 260 -9.57 -11.75 -6.06
CA LEU A 260 -9.41 -11.19 -4.72
C LEU A 260 -10.69 -10.49 -4.24
N MET A 261 -11.31 -9.67 -5.11
CA MET A 261 -12.54 -8.96 -4.77
C MET A 261 -13.72 -9.92 -4.57
N ALA A 262 -13.76 -11.05 -5.29
CA ALA A 262 -14.78 -12.08 -5.12
C ALA A 262 -14.75 -12.77 -3.74
N GLU A 263 -13.62 -12.71 -3.02
CA GLU A 263 -13.56 -13.21 -1.63
C GLU A 263 -14.29 -12.28 -0.65
N ILE A 264 -14.44 -11.00 -0.99
CA ILE A 264 -14.96 -9.96 -0.11
C ILE A 264 -16.50 -9.99 -0.11
N PRO A 265 -17.14 -10.16 1.06
CA PRO A 265 -18.60 -10.09 1.15
C PRO A 265 -19.10 -8.64 1.10
N GLY A 266 -20.32 -8.45 0.58
CA GLY A 266 -21.06 -7.18 0.66
C GLY A 266 -21.69 -6.92 2.03
N LYS A 267 -22.81 -6.19 2.06
CA LYS A 267 -23.50 -5.78 3.30
C LYS A 267 -24.16 -6.91 4.10
N ASP A 268 -24.31 -8.10 3.53
CA ASP A 268 -24.74 -9.32 4.26
C ASP A 268 -23.57 -10.02 4.97
N ASN A 269 -22.37 -9.43 4.93
CA ASN A 269 -21.09 -9.97 5.37
C ASN A 269 -20.92 -11.46 4.98
N TYR A 270 -20.20 -12.27 5.77
CA TYR A 270 -19.91 -13.67 5.42
C TYR A 270 -21.13 -14.60 5.43
N GLY A 271 -22.30 -14.14 5.87
CA GLY A 271 -23.53 -14.90 5.73
C GLY A 271 -24.15 -14.82 4.33
N ALA A 272 -23.60 -14.00 3.43
CA ALA A 272 -24.18 -13.73 2.12
C ALA A 272 -24.26 -15.00 1.25
N ASN A 273 -25.47 -15.35 0.84
CA ASN A 273 -25.72 -16.37 -0.17
C ASN A 273 -26.92 -15.90 -1.00
N ILE A 274 -26.64 -15.16 -2.07
CA ILE A 274 -27.66 -14.47 -2.88
C ILE A 274 -27.45 -14.87 -4.33
N SER A 275 -28.46 -15.48 -4.95
CA SER A 275 -28.48 -15.71 -6.40
C SER A 275 -29.06 -14.49 -7.10
N ASP A 276 -28.38 -13.97 -8.13
CA ASP A 276 -28.97 -12.97 -9.02
C ASP A 276 -29.64 -13.68 -10.22
N ALA A 277 -30.97 -13.64 -10.24
CA ALA A 277 -31.81 -14.27 -11.28
C ALA A 277 -32.78 -13.28 -11.93
N ALA A 278 -32.53 -11.97 -11.81
CA ALA A 278 -33.53 -10.99 -12.20
C ALA A 278 -33.92 -11.13 -13.67
N PHE A 279 -35.21 -10.88 -13.93
CA PHE A 279 -35.78 -11.03 -15.25
C PHE A 279 -35.69 -12.46 -15.80
N GLY A 280 -35.63 -13.46 -14.93
CA GLY A 280 -35.54 -14.88 -15.31
C GLY A 280 -34.19 -15.25 -15.94
N LEU A 281 -33.17 -14.41 -15.78
CA LEU A 281 -31.81 -14.66 -16.26
C LEU A 281 -30.93 -14.96 -15.06
N GLN A 282 -30.74 -16.24 -14.77
CA GLN A 282 -29.78 -16.68 -13.77
C GLN A 282 -28.36 -16.26 -14.18
N THR A 283 -27.66 -15.65 -13.23
CA THR A 283 -26.25 -15.32 -13.35
C THR A 283 -25.37 -16.45 -12.83
N PHE A 284 -24.26 -16.66 -13.52
CA PHE A 284 -23.28 -17.72 -13.27
C PHE A 284 -21.87 -17.13 -13.11
N ASP A 285 -21.06 -17.83 -12.35
CA ASP A 285 -19.67 -17.50 -12.10
C ASP A 285 -18.81 -17.76 -13.35
N ILE A 286 -18.07 -16.74 -13.79
CA ILE A 286 -17.18 -16.82 -14.96
C ILE A 286 -15.88 -17.58 -14.64
N SER A 287 -15.47 -17.63 -13.37
CA SER A 287 -14.25 -18.30 -12.94
C SER A 287 -14.37 -19.82 -12.89
N LYS A 288 -15.60 -20.35 -12.98
CA LYS A 288 -15.91 -21.78 -12.91
C LYS A 288 -16.31 -22.32 -14.27
N SER A 289 -15.89 -23.56 -14.57
CA SER A 289 -16.40 -24.27 -15.73
C SER A 289 -17.87 -24.66 -15.51
N GLY A 290 -18.69 -24.52 -16.56
CA GLY A 290 -20.11 -24.83 -16.52
C GLY A 290 -21.01 -23.65 -16.12
N ASN A 291 -22.16 -23.97 -15.55
CA ASN A 291 -23.20 -23.02 -15.13
C ASN A 291 -23.35 -23.07 -13.60
N VAL A 292 -22.26 -22.73 -12.89
CA VAL A 292 -22.28 -22.61 -11.42
C VAL A 292 -22.92 -21.29 -11.03
N PRO A 293 -24.01 -21.28 -10.23
CA PRO A 293 -24.66 -20.04 -9.81
C PRO A 293 -23.69 -19.09 -9.10
N LEU A 294 -23.72 -17.82 -9.48
CA LEU A 294 -22.89 -16.80 -8.86
C LEU A 294 -23.47 -16.39 -7.50
N ASN A 295 -22.65 -16.41 -6.45
CA ASN A 295 -23.01 -15.77 -5.18
C ASN A 295 -22.87 -14.25 -5.33
N ALA A 296 -23.96 -13.61 -5.75
CA ALA A 296 -24.02 -12.18 -5.97
C ALA A 296 -23.93 -11.35 -4.67
N GLY A 297 -23.93 -11.99 -3.49
CA GLY A 297 -23.69 -11.33 -2.21
C GLY A 297 -22.22 -10.97 -1.93
N HIS A 298 -21.30 -11.47 -2.77
CA HIS A 298 -19.89 -11.10 -2.78
C HIS A 298 -19.57 -10.11 -3.90
N TYR A 299 -18.50 -9.34 -3.74
CA TYR A 299 -18.13 -8.31 -4.71
C TYR A 299 -17.65 -8.91 -6.04
N HIS A 300 -18.39 -8.62 -7.10
CA HIS A 300 -18.08 -9.07 -8.45
C HIS A 300 -18.45 -7.99 -9.47
N ARG A 301 -17.77 -7.99 -10.62
CA ARG A 301 -18.12 -7.11 -11.76
C ARG A 301 -18.43 -7.90 -13.01
N TRP A 302 -17.86 -9.09 -13.16
CA TRP A 302 -18.12 -10.00 -14.27
C TRP A 302 -19.13 -11.06 -13.88
N TYR A 303 -20.01 -11.41 -14.82
CA TYR A 303 -20.96 -12.50 -14.68
C TYR A 303 -21.33 -13.08 -16.04
N LYS A 304 -21.75 -14.34 -16.05
CA LYS A 304 -22.26 -15.04 -17.22
C LYS A 304 -23.76 -15.25 -17.09
N VAL A 305 -24.49 -15.24 -18.21
CA VAL A 305 -25.92 -15.58 -18.28
C VAL A 305 -26.15 -16.77 -19.21
N ALA A 306 -27.21 -17.54 -18.97
CA ALA A 306 -27.53 -18.74 -19.78
C ALA A 306 -27.91 -18.41 -21.23
N ARG A 307 -28.53 -17.26 -21.47
CA ARG A 307 -29.01 -16.83 -22.80
C ARG A 307 -28.20 -15.64 -23.27
N ALA A 308 -27.71 -15.71 -24.51
CA ALA A 308 -27.02 -14.59 -25.14
C ALA A 308 -27.97 -13.38 -25.26
N GLY A 309 -27.44 -12.19 -25.01
CA GLY A 309 -28.18 -10.94 -25.23
C GLY A 309 -28.33 -10.63 -26.72
N ALA A 310 -28.92 -9.47 -27.03
CA ALA A 310 -29.13 -9.01 -28.42
C ALA A 310 -27.81 -8.91 -29.23
N MET A 311 -26.68 -8.70 -28.56
CA MET A 311 -25.35 -8.64 -29.18
C MET A 311 -24.65 -10.01 -29.29
N GLY A 312 -25.35 -11.12 -28.99
CA GLY A 312 -24.77 -12.47 -29.02
C GLY A 312 -23.84 -12.80 -27.83
N LEU A 313 -23.65 -11.87 -26.89
CA LEU A 313 -22.77 -12.05 -25.73
C LEU A 313 -23.49 -12.71 -24.55
N GLN A 314 -22.83 -13.67 -23.91
CA GLN A 314 -23.28 -14.30 -22.65
C GLN A 314 -22.52 -13.78 -21.42
N ILE A 315 -21.39 -13.11 -21.61
CA ILE A 315 -20.56 -12.55 -20.55
C ILE A 315 -20.79 -11.05 -20.50
N ASN A 316 -21.06 -10.54 -19.31
CA ASN A 316 -21.40 -9.14 -19.08
C ASN A 316 -20.56 -8.55 -17.94
N HIS A 317 -20.37 -7.23 -18.01
CA HIS A 317 -19.64 -6.44 -17.02
C HIS A 317 -20.61 -5.43 -16.36
N ARG A 318 -20.58 -5.31 -15.03
CA ARG A 318 -21.38 -4.36 -14.25
C ARG A 318 -20.80 -2.95 -14.27
N GLY A 319 -21.62 -1.91 -14.07
CA GLY A 319 -21.09 -0.55 -13.91
C GLY A 319 -20.49 0.07 -15.17
N PHE A 320 -21.11 -0.15 -16.34
CA PHE A 320 -20.69 0.47 -17.60
C PHE A 320 -19.21 0.21 -17.99
N ARG A 321 -18.72 -1.00 -17.70
CA ARG A 321 -17.31 -1.39 -17.92
C ARG A 321 -16.30 -0.56 -17.11
N ASP A 322 -16.67 -0.11 -15.91
CA ASP A 322 -15.71 0.50 -15.00
C ASP A 322 -14.76 -0.54 -14.41
N GLU A 323 -13.48 -0.44 -14.77
CA GLU A 323 -12.44 -1.36 -14.31
C GLU A 323 -12.09 -1.23 -12.81
N SER A 324 -12.61 -0.22 -12.13
CA SER A 324 -12.28 0.04 -10.72
C SER A 324 -13.39 -0.33 -9.74
N MET A 325 -14.55 -0.78 -10.24
CA MET A 325 -15.76 -0.93 -9.42
C MET A 325 -16.33 -2.35 -9.42
N TRP A 326 -16.56 -2.86 -8.21
CA TRP A 326 -17.25 -4.12 -7.96
C TRP A 326 -18.61 -3.87 -7.31
N MET A 327 -19.52 -4.83 -7.46
CA MET A 327 -20.88 -4.73 -6.97
C MET A 327 -21.26 -6.00 -6.20
N ALA A 328 -22.03 -5.83 -5.14
CA ALA A 328 -22.65 -6.91 -4.38
C ALA A 328 -24.13 -6.61 -4.13
N LEU A 329 -24.95 -7.65 -4.21
CA LEU A 329 -26.33 -7.65 -3.76
C LEU A 329 -26.40 -7.84 -2.24
N THR A 330 -27.50 -7.42 -1.64
CA THR A 330 -27.71 -7.53 -0.20
C THR A 330 -29.19 -7.70 0.14
N THR A 331 -29.47 -8.37 1.25
CA THR A 331 -30.83 -8.49 1.79
C THR A 331 -31.12 -7.46 2.89
N GLN A 332 -30.12 -6.64 3.28
CA GLN A 332 -30.24 -5.63 4.33
C GLN A 332 -31.32 -4.60 4.02
N LYS A 333 -32.34 -4.51 4.89
CA LYS A 333 -33.46 -3.55 4.75
C LYS A 333 -33.00 -2.09 4.75
N ASN A 334 -31.87 -1.81 5.39
CA ASN A 334 -31.30 -0.46 5.52
C ASN A 334 -30.68 0.08 4.22
N ILE A 335 -30.41 -0.77 3.22
CA ILE A 335 -29.90 -0.35 1.91
C ILE A 335 -31.06 -0.06 0.98
N MET A 336 -31.09 1.08 0.29
CA MET A 336 -32.19 1.48 -0.58
C MET A 336 -32.60 0.38 -1.59
N PRO A 337 -33.91 0.08 -1.73
CA PRO A 337 -34.40 -0.84 -2.75
C PRO A 337 -34.61 -0.10 -4.07
N LEU A 338 -34.19 -0.72 -5.17
CA LEU A 338 -34.61 -0.36 -6.51
C LEU A 338 -35.57 -1.42 -7.00
N THR A 339 -36.80 -1.00 -7.29
CA THR A 339 -37.90 -1.87 -7.70
C THR A 339 -38.36 -1.49 -9.10
N VAL A 340 -38.46 -2.48 -9.98
CA VAL A 340 -38.95 -2.28 -11.35
C VAL A 340 -40.06 -3.26 -11.67
N LYS A 341 -41.07 -2.79 -12.40
CA LYS A 341 -42.16 -3.61 -12.93
C LYS A 341 -41.76 -4.17 -14.28
N ARG A 342 -41.80 -5.48 -14.44
CA ARG A 342 -41.65 -6.15 -15.74
C ARG A 342 -42.97 -6.79 -16.12
N CYS A 343 -43.43 -6.54 -17.34
CA CYS A 343 -44.60 -7.19 -17.90
C CYS A 343 -44.21 -8.06 -19.09
N GLN A 344 -44.61 -9.33 -19.08
CA GLN A 344 -44.59 -10.22 -20.23
C GLN A 344 -46.04 -10.49 -20.64
N GLY A 345 -46.48 -9.84 -21.71
CA GLY A 345 -47.90 -9.82 -22.08
C GLY A 345 -48.75 -9.19 -20.97
N ARG A 346 -49.76 -9.94 -20.48
CA ARG A 346 -50.65 -9.50 -19.39
C ARG A 346 -50.12 -9.81 -17.99
N SER A 347 -49.06 -10.62 -17.86
CA SER A 347 -48.47 -10.97 -16.57
C SER A 347 -47.38 -9.98 -16.20
N CYS A 348 -47.54 -9.28 -15.08
CA CYS A 348 -46.55 -8.34 -14.58
C CYS A 348 -45.99 -8.82 -13.24
N THR A 349 -44.67 -8.83 -13.13
CA THR A 349 -43.93 -9.13 -11.89
C THR A 349 -43.11 -7.93 -11.47
N TRP A 350 -42.93 -7.79 -10.16
CA TRP A 350 -42.04 -6.78 -9.57
C TRP A 350 -40.72 -7.43 -9.20
N GLU A 351 -39.63 -6.76 -9.54
CA GLU A 351 -38.27 -7.20 -9.24
C GLU A 351 -37.62 -6.13 -8.37
N THR A 352 -37.15 -6.51 -7.19
CA THR A 352 -36.50 -5.59 -6.23
C THR A 352 -35.06 -6.01 -5.98
N ARG A 353 -34.14 -5.05 -6.05
CA ARG A 353 -32.73 -5.24 -5.73
C ARG A 353 -32.24 -4.22 -4.72
N ARG A 354 -31.33 -4.63 -3.85
CA ARG A 354 -30.52 -3.75 -3.00
C ARG A 354 -29.07 -4.01 -3.31
N VAL A 355 -28.28 -2.94 -3.48
CA VAL A 355 -26.96 -3.01 -4.08
C VAL A 355 -25.98 -2.16 -3.30
N THR A 356 -24.77 -2.68 -3.09
CA THR A 356 -23.60 -1.92 -2.66
C THR A 356 -22.45 -2.10 -3.64
N TYR A 357 -21.51 -1.16 -3.58
CA TYR A 357 -20.38 -1.07 -4.49
C TYR A 357 -19.09 -1.02 -3.70
N ALA A 358 -18.00 -1.50 -4.29
CA ALA A 358 -16.68 -1.46 -3.68
C ALA A 358 -15.59 -1.00 -4.66
N LEU A 359 -14.64 -0.22 -4.13
CA LEU A 359 -13.39 0.15 -4.78
C LEU A 359 -12.22 -0.38 -3.91
N PRO A 360 -11.26 -1.14 -4.45
CA PRO A 360 -10.06 -1.50 -3.71
C PRO A 360 -9.17 -0.26 -3.48
N LEU A 361 -8.59 -0.13 -2.28
CA LEU A 361 -7.83 1.06 -1.86
C LEU A 361 -6.36 0.76 -1.57
N GLU A 362 -6.07 -0.26 -0.76
CA GLU A 362 -4.71 -0.57 -0.35
C GLU A 362 -4.54 -2.04 -0.02
N MET A 363 -3.30 -2.51 -0.13
CA MET A 363 -2.88 -3.83 0.32
C MET A 363 -1.98 -3.68 1.54
N VAL A 364 -2.40 -4.30 2.63
CA VAL A 364 -1.70 -4.29 3.91
C VAL A 364 -1.18 -5.68 4.22
N TYR A 365 0.14 -5.85 4.20
CA TYR A 365 0.77 -7.10 4.63
C TYR A 365 0.88 -7.11 6.15
N SER A 366 0.10 -7.98 6.79
CA SER A 366 0.27 -8.29 8.20
C SER A 366 1.42 -9.29 8.36
N THR A 367 2.30 -9.05 9.33
CA THR A 367 3.52 -9.84 9.54
C THR A 367 3.56 -10.48 10.94
N PRO A 368 4.40 -11.51 11.14
CA PRO A 368 4.56 -12.17 12.44
C PRO A 368 4.96 -11.24 13.58
N LEU A 369 5.62 -10.12 13.26
CA LEU A 369 6.09 -9.16 14.26
C LEU A 369 4.93 -8.58 15.07
N SER A 370 3.71 -8.52 14.50
CA SER A 370 2.54 -8.02 15.21
C SER A 370 2.20 -8.83 16.47
N ASN A 371 2.53 -10.12 16.49
CA ASN A 371 2.28 -11.02 17.62
C ASN A 371 3.58 -11.50 18.29
N TRP A 372 4.75 -10.97 17.89
CA TRP A 372 6.02 -11.41 18.44
C TRP A 372 6.37 -10.65 19.72
N ASN A 373 6.34 -11.38 20.83
CA ASN A 373 6.64 -10.88 22.16
C ASN A 373 7.78 -11.70 22.82
N PRO A 374 9.04 -11.55 22.35
CA PRO A 374 10.16 -12.39 22.81
C PRO A 374 10.49 -12.22 24.30
N TYR A 375 10.12 -11.09 24.89
CA TYR A 375 10.33 -10.79 26.31
C TYR A 375 9.11 -11.09 27.18
N ASN A 376 8.05 -11.67 26.61
CA ASN A 376 6.78 -11.97 27.29
C ASN A 376 6.25 -10.79 28.13
N LEU A 377 6.32 -9.58 27.57
CA LEU A 377 5.83 -8.38 28.21
C LEU A 377 4.32 -8.49 28.40
N VAL A 378 3.80 -8.00 29.53
CA VAL A 378 2.37 -8.04 29.82
C VAL A 378 1.73 -6.74 29.31
N PHE A 379 0.59 -6.84 28.64
CA PHE A 379 -0.23 -5.68 28.31
C PHE A 379 -0.92 -5.17 29.58
N GLN A 380 -0.71 -3.90 29.92
CA GLN A 380 -1.26 -3.30 31.13
C GLN A 380 -1.84 -1.91 30.85
N GLN A 381 -2.68 -1.42 31.76
CA GLN A 381 -3.16 -0.04 31.73
C GLN A 381 -2.00 0.94 31.89
N GLU A 382 -2.07 2.08 31.22
CA GLU A 382 -0.97 3.06 31.14
C GLU A 382 -0.49 3.56 32.52
N SER A 383 -1.42 3.71 33.47
CA SER A 383 -1.11 4.10 34.86
C SER A 383 -0.24 3.08 35.60
N ILE A 384 -0.31 1.80 35.21
CA ILE A 384 0.46 0.72 35.83
C ILE A 384 1.83 0.60 35.15
N VAL A 385 1.88 0.79 33.83
CA VAL A 385 3.12 0.73 33.04
C VAL A 385 4.16 1.77 33.52
N SER A 386 3.70 2.97 33.89
CA SER A 386 4.53 4.08 34.39
C SER A 386 4.58 4.20 35.92
N LYS A 387 3.95 3.26 36.65
CA LYS A 387 3.88 3.29 38.11
C LYS A 387 5.28 3.34 38.73
N ASN A 388 5.38 4.00 39.89
CA ASN A 388 6.63 4.20 40.63
C ASN A 388 7.71 5.00 39.85
N GLY A 389 7.27 5.94 39.00
CA GLY A 389 8.18 6.84 38.28
C GLY A 389 8.96 6.17 37.15
N ARG A 390 8.44 5.08 36.59
CA ARG A 390 8.96 4.40 35.40
C ARG A 390 8.62 5.21 34.14
N ASN A 391 9.62 5.50 33.32
CA ASN A 391 9.51 6.39 32.17
C ASN A 391 10.13 5.83 30.87
N GLY A 392 10.55 4.55 30.87
CA GLY A 392 11.08 3.87 29.69
C GLY A 392 12.58 4.07 29.45
N GLN A 393 13.34 4.56 30.43
CA GLN A 393 14.79 4.63 30.33
C GLN A 393 15.44 3.23 30.38
N ALA A 394 16.69 3.14 29.90
CA ALA A 394 17.43 1.88 29.74
C ALA A 394 17.91 1.23 31.06
N ASN A 395 17.51 1.75 32.22
CA ASN A 395 17.82 1.16 33.51
C ASN A 395 16.61 0.40 34.07
N ALA A 396 16.86 -0.69 34.81
CA ALA A 396 15.79 -1.56 35.31
C ALA A 396 14.77 -0.86 36.22
N ALA A 397 15.21 0.17 36.97
CA ALA A 397 14.35 0.92 37.89
C ALA A 397 13.38 1.87 37.17
N LYS A 398 13.72 2.32 35.95
CA LYS A 398 12.96 3.28 35.15
C LYS A 398 12.35 2.65 33.89
N ALA A 399 12.71 1.43 33.54
CA ALA A 399 12.09 0.66 32.47
C ALA A 399 10.59 0.49 32.72
N PHE A 400 9.78 0.44 31.66
CA PHE A 400 8.34 0.24 31.80
C PHE A 400 8.00 -1.15 32.35
N ASN A 401 6.93 -1.24 33.15
CA ASN A 401 6.45 -2.51 33.71
C ASN A 401 5.39 -3.15 32.79
N GLY A 402 5.78 -3.48 31.56
CA GLY A 402 4.86 -3.96 30.51
C GLY A 402 4.64 -2.91 29.41
N PHE A 403 3.57 -3.09 28.63
CA PHE A 403 3.24 -2.20 27.52
C PHE A 403 1.75 -1.83 27.49
N SER A 404 1.44 -0.66 26.92
CA SER A 404 0.06 -0.15 26.73
C SER A 404 -0.11 0.42 25.32
N SER A 405 -1.34 0.61 24.84
CA SER A 405 -1.62 1.16 23.51
C SER A 405 -0.88 2.49 23.23
N THR A 406 -0.81 3.39 24.22
CA THR A 406 -0.12 4.68 24.11
C THR A 406 1.41 4.56 24.23
N LYS A 407 1.92 3.70 25.12
CA LYS A 407 3.36 3.56 25.40
C LYS A 407 4.08 2.59 24.45
N VAL A 408 3.36 1.70 23.77
CA VAL A 408 3.88 0.96 22.59
C VAL A 408 4.35 1.94 21.53
N ARG A 409 3.61 3.04 21.30
CA ARG A 409 4.01 4.12 20.41
C ARG A 409 5.34 4.77 20.82
N ALA A 410 5.63 4.84 22.12
CA ALA A 410 6.90 5.34 22.63
C ALA A 410 8.02 4.30 22.45
N ILE A 411 7.80 3.02 22.77
CA ILE A 411 8.81 1.96 22.59
C ILE A 411 9.16 1.78 21.11
N LEU A 412 8.15 1.80 20.22
CA LEU A 412 8.34 1.69 18.76
C LEU A 412 8.89 2.96 18.13
N ASN A 413 8.36 4.14 18.48
CA ASN A 413 8.99 5.36 18.00
C ASN A 413 10.39 5.46 18.54
N GLN A 414 10.74 4.96 19.72
CA GLN A 414 12.08 5.04 20.26
C GLN A 414 12.99 3.94 19.71
N ALA A 415 12.47 2.77 19.32
CA ALA A 415 13.21 1.73 18.60
C ALA A 415 13.46 2.12 17.14
N VAL A 416 12.44 2.62 16.42
CA VAL A 416 12.57 3.16 15.06
C VAL A 416 13.37 4.47 15.07
N LYS A 417 13.15 5.37 16.03
CA LYS A 417 13.99 6.57 16.22
C LYS A 417 15.39 6.22 16.70
N ARG A 418 15.64 5.12 17.42
CA ARG A 418 17.02 4.67 17.71
C ARG A 418 17.66 4.05 16.47
N ALA A 419 16.94 3.23 15.70
CA ALA A 419 17.44 2.73 14.42
C ALA A 419 17.77 3.90 13.47
N VAL A 420 16.89 4.91 13.37
CA VAL A 420 17.03 6.06 12.46
C VAL A 420 17.94 7.19 13.00
N MET A 421 17.97 7.46 14.31
CA MET A 421 18.81 8.52 14.90
C MET A 421 20.17 8.01 15.41
N GLN A 422 20.29 6.71 15.69
CA GLN A 422 21.56 6.02 15.97
C GLN A 422 21.89 5.05 14.83
N MET A 423 21.65 5.49 13.59
CA MET A 423 21.93 4.72 12.36
C MET A 423 23.36 4.16 12.33
N SER A 424 24.33 4.84 12.96
CA SER A 424 25.71 4.36 13.07
C SER A 424 25.85 3.13 13.97
N THR A 425 25.10 3.08 15.08
CA THR A 425 25.15 1.99 16.06
C THR A 425 24.40 0.76 15.57
N TYR A 426 23.39 0.96 14.72
CA TYR A 426 22.52 -0.08 14.19
C TYR A 426 22.71 -0.30 12.69
N SER A 427 23.83 0.12 12.11
CA SER A 427 24.12 -0.03 10.68
C SER A 427 24.03 -1.48 10.20
N TYR A 428 24.37 -2.44 11.06
CA TYR A 428 24.23 -3.88 10.85
C TYR A 428 22.77 -4.37 10.71
N LEU A 429 21.78 -3.54 11.05
CA LEU A 429 20.34 -3.83 10.85
C LEU A 429 19.84 -3.41 9.47
N TYR A 430 20.64 -2.66 8.71
CA TYR A 430 20.29 -2.17 7.39
C TYR A 430 20.93 -3.05 6.32
N GLU A 431 20.18 -3.31 5.26
CA GLU A 431 20.63 -4.09 4.12
C GLU A 431 21.68 -3.33 3.28
N GLU A 432 21.62 -2.00 3.29
CA GLU A 432 22.65 -1.11 2.77
C GLU A 432 23.04 -0.10 3.86
N VAL A 433 24.33 0.18 3.97
CA VAL A 433 24.83 1.18 4.92
C VAL A 433 24.27 2.56 4.55
N PRO A 434 23.54 3.24 5.45
CA PRO A 434 22.93 4.53 5.16
C PRO A 434 23.94 5.55 4.61
N LEU A 435 23.50 6.35 3.62
CA LEU A 435 24.32 7.38 2.95
C LEU A 435 25.11 8.24 3.95
N GLY A 436 26.44 8.22 3.83
CA GLY A 436 27.37 9.00 4.66
C GLY A 436 27.97 8.27 5.87
N GLN A 437 27.68 6.98 6.09
CA GLN A 437 28.27 6.19 7.17
C GLN A 437 29.42 5.30 6.68
N PRO A 438 30.47 5.06 7.50
CA PRO A 438 31.53 4.12 7.18
C PRO A 438 30.97 2.69 7.13
N LEU A 439 31.32 1.96 6.07
CA LEU A 439 31.00 0.54 5.93
C LEU A 439 31.66 -0.28 7.06
N PRO A 440 31.13 -1.48 7.39
CA PRO A 440 31.73 -2.37 8.38
C PRO A 440 33.21 -2.58 8.09
N VAL A 441 34.03 -2.56 9.14
CA VAL A 441 35.50 -2.67 9.06
C VAL A 441 35.94 -4.09 8.66
N ASP A 442 35.02 -5.06 8.65
CA ASP A 442 35.32 -6.49 8.51
C ASP A 442 34.97 -7.07 7.11
N GLU A 443 34.80 -6.21 6.09
CA GLU A 443 34.57 -6.65 4.70
C GLU A 443 35.66 -6.11 3.77
N ASP A 444 35.95 -6.89 2.71
CA ASP A 444 36.88 -6.48 1.66
C ASP A 444 36.36 -5.23 0.94
N VAL A 445 37.29 -4.36 0.55
CA VAL A 445 36.95 -3.04 0.01
C VAL A 445 37.54 -2.86 -1.37
N THR A 446 36.64 -2.68 -2.35
CA THR A 446 37.01 -2.33 -3.71
C THR A 446 37.07 -0.81 -3.89
N PHE A 447 38.13 -0.34 -4.54
CA PHE A 447 38.33 1.05 -4.91
C PHE A 447 38.41 1.19 -6.42
N HIS A 448 37.82 2.27 -6.92
CA HIS A 448 37.91 2.73 -8.29
C HIS A 448 38.78 3.99 -8.35
N VAL A 449 39.79 3.92 -9.20
CA VAL A 449 40.65 5.04 -9.61
C VAL A 449 39.89 5.81 -10.68
N ARG A 450 39.63 7.10 -10.41
CA ARG A 450 38.77 7.96 -11.24
C ARG A 450 39.15 7.89 -12.72
N ASP A 451 38.15 7.62 -13.57
CA ASP A 451 38.29 7.65 -15.02
C ASP A 451 38.94 8.95 -15.55
N ILE A 452 39.91 8.80 -16.45
CA ILE A 452 40.60 9.90 -17.13
C ILE A 452 40.50 9.73 -18.64
N TYR A 453 40.47 10.83 -19.37
CA TYR A 453 40.35 10.90 -20.84
C TYR A 453 41.65 11.36 -21.53
N ARG A 454 42.79 11.19 -20.86
CA ARG A 454 44.10 11.61 -21.39
C ARG A 454 44.56 10.62 -22.46
N ASN A 455 44.93 11.12 -23.64
CA ASN A 455 45.38 10.32 -24.78
C ASN A 455 46.86 10.61 -25.09
N PRO A 456 47.72 9.60 -25.28
CA PRO A 456 47.49 8.17 -24.99
C PRO A 456 47.35 7.90 -23.47
N PRO A 457 46.53 6.93 -23.02
CA PRO A 457 45.87 5.86 -23.79
C PRO A 457 44.36 6.04 -24.12
N GLY A 458 43.67 7.08 -23.64
CA GLY A 458 42.24 7.32 -23.92
C GLY A 458 41.37 7.26 -22.65
N LEU A 459 40.05 7.10 -22.81
CA LEU A 459 39.13 7.01 -21.66
C LEU A 459 39.29 5.67 -20.94
N HIS A 460 39.82 5.68 -19.72
CA HIS A 460 39.98 4.48 -18.88
C HIS A 460 40.04 4.82 -17.39
N GLY A 461 39.86 3.79 -16.57
CA GLY A 461 40.04 3.78 -15.13
C GLY A 461 40.49 2.40 -14.67
N HIS A 462 40.83 2.28 -13.40
CA HIS A 462 41.29 1.02 -12.83
C HIS A 462 40.61 0.75 -11.48
N GLU A 463 40.54 -0.52 -11.12
CA GLU A 463 40.00 -0.95 -9.84
C GLU A 463 41.00 -1.84 -9.10
N PHE A 464 40.91 -1.86 -7.78
CA PHE A 464 41.62 -2.82 -6.95
C PHE A 464 40.81 -3.11 -5.69
N THR A 465 41.05 -4.27 -5.10
CA THR A 465 40.40 -4.68 -3.84
C THR A 465 41.47 -4.92 -2.79
N ILE A 466 41.25 -4.39 -1.58
CA ILE A 466 42.05 -4.72 -0.40
C ILE A 466 41.20 -5.53 0.57
N THR A 467 41.85 -6.40 1.32
CA THR A 467 41.18 -7.23 2.33
C THR A 467 40.68 -6.38 3.49
N ALA A 468 39.70 -6.89 4.24
CA ALA A 468 39.23 -6.26 5.48
C ALA A 468 40.37 -5.94 6.47
N ALA A 469 41.35 -6.85 6.59
CA ALA A 469 42.52 -6.68 7.47
C ALA A 469 43.43 -5.53 7.02
N GLU A 470 43.69 -5.43 5.72
CA GLU A 470 44.48 -4.35 5.11
C GLU A 470 43.74 -3.01 5.19
N HIS A 471 42.42 -3.01 5.01
CA HIS A 471 41.60 -1.81 5.18
C HIS A 471 41.67 -1.30 6.62
N LYS A 472 41.57 -2.20 7.60
CA LYS A 472 41.74 -1.85 9.03
C LYS A 472 43.15 -1.33 9.34
N ALA A 473 44.19 -1.93 8.78
CA ALA A 473 45.57 -1.44 8.93
C ALA A 473 45.73 -0.03 8.32
N MET A 474 45.08 0.21 7.18
CA MET A 474 45.08 1.51 6.50
C MET A 474 44.34 2.60 7.28
N LEU A 475 43.20 2.27 7.89
CA LEU A 475 42.49 3.18 8.79
C LEU A 475 43.31 3.56 10.03
N ASN A 476 44.19 2.65 10.48
CA ASN A 476 45.15 2.89 11.57
C ASN A 476 46.42 3.64 11.13
N GLY A 477 46.49 4.08 9.86
CA GLY A 477 47.59 4.88 9.33
C GLY A 477 48.70 4.09 8.61
N THR A 478 48.48 2.81 8.33
CA THR A 478 49.45 1.98 7.58
C THR A 478 49.18 2.03 6.08
N ASP A 479 50.11 2.57 5.30
CA ASP A 479 49.99 2.58 3.84
C ASP A 479 49.91 1.13 3.28
N GLN A 480 49.10 0.92 2.24
CA GLN A 480 48.96 -0.37 1.56
C GLN A 480 49.52 -0.30 0.15
N GLN A 481 50.22 -1.35 -0.29
CA GLN A 481 50.64 -1.50 -1.68
C GLN A 481 49.66 -2.38 -2.42
N VAL A 482 49.17 -1.91 -3.56
CA VAL A 482 48.18 -2.60 -4.39
C VAL A 482 48.57 -2.53 -5.85
N THR A 483 48.19 -3.56 -6.61
CA THR A 483 48.26 -3.53 -8.07
C THR A 483 46.86 -3.37 -8.62
N THR A 484 46.68 -2.41 -9.52
CA THR A 484 45.38 -2.16 -10.13
C THR A 484 45.02 -3.17 -11.22
N SER A 485 43.74 -3.25 -11.57
CA SER A 485 43.24 -4.04 -12.70
C SER A 485 43.88 -3.60 -14.01
N TYR A 486 44.11 -4.54 -14.93
CA TYR A 486 44.63 -4.23 -16.26
C TYR A 486 43.55 -3.58 -17.14
N ASN A 487 43.80 -2.39 -17.69
CA ASN A 487 42.88 -1.70 -18.59
C ASN A 487 43.67 -0.87 -19.63
N LEU A 488 43.16 -0.82 -20.87
CA LEU A 488 43.79 -0.15 -22.03
C LEU A 488 45.32 -0.37 -22.21
N GLY A 489 45.82 -1.54 -21.84
CA GLY A 489 47.20 -1.94 -22.13
C GLY A 489 48.16 -1.83 -20.94
N HIS A 490 47.73 -1.32 -19.78
CA HIS A 490 48.58 -1.17 -18.59
C HIS A 490 47.83 -1.39 -17.26
N ASN A 491 48.60 -1.39 -16.18
CA ASN A 491 48.16 -1.35 -14.79
C ASN A 491 49.14 -0.49 -13.98
N HIS A 492 48.84 -0.25 -12.70
CA HIS A 492 49.69 0.53 -11.81
C HIS A 492 50.02 -0.23 -10.53
N GLN A 493 51.20 0.04 -9.99
CA GLN A 493 51.54 -0.26 -8.61
C GLN A 493 51.33 0.99 -7.76
N LEU A 494 50.32 0.95 -6.89
CA LEU A 494 49.92 2.08 -6.06
C LEU A 494 50.32 1.85 -4.60
N THR A 495 50.80 2.90 -3.95
CA THR A 495 50.81 2.98 -2.48
C THR A 495 49.65 3.87 -2.06
N VAL A 496 48.70 3.34 -1.29
CA VAL A 496 47.46 4.02 -0.91
C VAL A 496 47.36 4.21 0.59
N TYR A 497 46.73 5.30 1.01
CA TYR A 497 46.57 5.65 2.42
C TYR A 497 45.23 6.31 2.72
N TYR A 498 44.81 6.22 3.98
CA TYR A 498 43.62 6.90 4.48
C TYR A 498 43.98 8.19 5.20
N ASN A 499 43.35 9.30 4.82
CA ASN A 499 43.51 10.57 5.50
C ASN A 499 42.37 10.78 6.50
N SER A 500 42.69 10.64 7.79
CA SER A 500 41.70 10.75 8.88
C SER A 500 41.09 12.14 9.04
N ARG A 501 41.73 13.21 8.53
CA ARG A 501 41.23 14.60 8.67
C ARG A 501 40.04 14.88 7.77
N ASN A 502 40.01 14.30 6.57
CA ASN A 502 38.95 14.53 5.59
C ASN A 502 38.19 13.24 5.21
N GLN A 503 38.51 12.13 5.88
CA GLN A 503 37.86 10.83 5.73
C GLN A 503 37.89 10.28 4.30
N ASN A 504 38.94 10.58 3.54
CA ASN A 504 39.12 10.17 2.14
C ASN A 504 40.35 9.27 1.95
N TYR A 505 40.35 8.52 0.84
CA TYR A 505 41.42 7.62 0.44
C TYR A 505 42.25 8.22 -0.69
N TYR A 506 43.56 8.11 -0.59
CA TYR A 506 44.49 8.74 -1.52
C TYR A 506 45.59 7.80 -1.98
N ILE A 507 46.04 8.03 -3.20
CA ILE A 507 47.28 7.49 -3.76
C ILE A 507 48.43 8.37 -3.25
N ARG A 508 49.41 7.76 -2.57
CA ARG A 508 50.68 8.38 -2.16
C ARG A 508 51.75 8.21 -3.23
N LYS A 509 51.81 7.03 -3.84
CA LYS A 509 52.76 6.73 -4.93
C LYS A 509 52.08 5.93 -6.03
N CYS A 510 52.49 6.17 -7.26
CA CYS A 510 52.06 5.44 -8.44
C CYS A 510 53.29 5.13 -9.30
N ASP A 511 53.60 3.85 -9.51
CA ASP A 511 54.76 3.39 -10.29
C ASP A 511 56.07 4.10 -9.87
N ASP A 512 56.32 4.11 -8.55
CA ASP A 512 57.44 4.80 -7.88
C ASP A 512 57.48 6.35 -7.99
N GLN A 513 56.46 6.98 -8.60
CA GLN A 513 56.30 8.43 -8.66
C GLN A 513 55.42 8.95 -7.51
N THR A 514 55.70 10.17 -7.01
CA THR A 514 55.15 10.68 -5.73
C THR A 514 53.92 11.57 -5.81
N VAL A 515 53.43 11.95 -7.00
CA VAL A 515 52.41 13.02 -7.12
C VAL A 515 51.26 12.71 -8.08
N ALA A 516 51.49 11.98 -9.18
CA ALA A 516 50.46 11.59 -10.12
C ALA A 516 50.90 10.34 -10.90
N CYS A 517 49.94 9.53 -11.35
CA CYS A 517 50.23 8.45 -12.31
C CYS A 517 50.60 9.06 -13.67
N TRP A 518 51.49 8.39 -14.42
CA TRP A 518 52.01 8.89 -15.70
C TRP A 518 50.91 9.10 -16.75
N ASP A 519 49.82 8.34 -16.66
CA ASP A 519 48.64 8.37 -17.52
C ASP A 519 47.59 9.43 -17.11
N GLY A 520 47.84 10.17 -16.03
CA GLY A 520 47.03 11.31 -15.60
C GLY A 520 45.94 11.01 -14.57
N HIS A 521 45.91 9.83 -13.96
CA HIS A 521 45.02 9.59 -12.83
C HIS A 521 45.31 10.52 -11.64
N GLY A 522 44.24 11.08 -11.09
CA GLY A 522 44.30 11.88 -9.87
C GLY A 522 44.49 11.02 -8.62
N SER A 523 44.99 11.62 -7.55
CA SER A 523 45.31 10.88 -6.31
C SER A 523 44.10 10.48 -5.47
N LEU A 524 42.88 10.95 -5.76
CA LEU A 524 41.70 10.63 -4.97
C LEU A 524 41.08 9.32 -5.43
N LEU A 525 40.87 8.41 -4.48
CA LEU A 525 40.23 7.11 -4.70
C LEU A 525 38.76 7.15 -4.32
N THR A 526 37.92 6.53 -5.14
CA THR A 526 36.48 6.39 -4.84
C THR A 526 36.21 4.94 -4.45
N ARG A 527 35.61 4.72 -3.29
CA ARG A 527 35.19 3.37 -2.89
C ARG A 527 34.01 2.93 -3.76
N VAL A 528 34.12 1.76 -4.39
CA VAL A 528 33.02 1.11 -5.11
C VAL A 528 32.07 0.55 -4.06
N ARG A 529 30.81 0.97 -4.12
CA ARG A 529 29.75 0.40 -3.29
C ARG A 529 29.09 -0.69 -4.14
N VAL A 530 29.28 -1.94 -3.73
CA VAL A 530 28.52 -3.08 -4.28
C VAL A 530 27.10 -3.01 -3.75
#